data_AF-A0A7S0F3D8-F1
#
_entry.id   AF-A0A7S0F3D8-F1
#
_cell.length_a   1.000
_cell.length_b   1.000
_cell.length_c   1.000
_cell.angle_alpha   90.00
_cell.angle_beta   90.00
_cell.angle_gamma   90.00
#
_symmetry.space_group_name_H-M   'P 1'
#
loop_
_entity.id
_entity.type
_entity.pdbx_description
1 polymer ?
#
loop_
_entity_poly.entity_id
_entity_poly.type
_entity_poly.pdbx_seq_one_letter_code
_entity_poly.pdbx_strand_id
1 'polypeptide(L)'
;DAEVRMRIARLRFIGPDHLDIPATNRNDESWEKSVKALQVMSERTSPIEKLDCILESARHICSAPTLNGLNMTVSADDFLPVLVYIVLRANPSELPSNIDFISDYRSRARNVGEAAYFFTHLAGALHFIETLDATR
;
A
#
# COMPACT_ATOMS: atom_id res chain seq x y z
N ASP A 1 -11.59 -1.18 -11.94
CA ASP A 1 -10.90 -2.34 -11.32
C ASP A 1 -10.13 -3.25 -12.29
N ALA A 2 -10.79 -3.88 -13.27
CA ALA A 2 -10.13 -4.86 -14.15
C ALA A 2 -8.92 -4.28 -14.91
N GLU A 3 -9.03 -3.04 -15.38
CA GLU A 3 -7.95 -2.31 -16.05
C GLU A 3 -6.73 -2.12 -15.14
N VAL A 4 -6.94 -1.62 -13.91
CA VAL A 4 -5.88 -1.45 -12.90
C VAL A 4 -5.21 -2.78 -12.57
N ARG A 5 -5.98 -3.86 -12.41
CA ARG A 5 -5.45 -5.20 -12.15
C ARG A 5 -4.56 -5.70 -13.30
N MET A 6 -4.98 -5.48 -14.55
CA MET A 6 -4.16 -5.82 -15.73
C MET A 6 -2.90 -4.96 -15.81
N ARG A 7 -3.02 -3.67 -15.47
CA ARG A 7 -1.90 -2.74 -15.45
C ARG A 7 -0.85 -3.15 -14.41
N ILE A 8 -1.25 -3.44 -13.17
CA ILE A 8 -0.36 -3.99 -12.13
C ILE A 8 0.32 -5.27 -12.63
N ALA A 9 -0.43 -6.17 -13.26
CA ALA A 9 0.13 -7.42 -13.79
C ALA A 9 1.22 -7.19 -14.85
N ARG A 10 1.10 -6.15 -15.68
CA ARG A 10 2.12 -5.76 -16.68
C ARG A 10 3.35 -5.11 -16.04
N LEU A 11 3.20 -4.45 -14.91
CA LEU A 11 4.27 -3.78 -14.18
C LEU A 11 5.04 -4.69 -13.21
N ARG A 12 4.79 -6.02 -13.23
CA ARG A 12 5.46 -7.00 -12.35
C ARG A 12 6.98 -7.09 -12.53
N PHE A 13 7.54 -6.53 -13.61
CA PHE A 13 8.99 -6.47 -13.83
C PHE A 13 9.67 -5.42 -12.93
N ILE A 14 8.93 -4.47 -12.36
CA ILE A 14 9.46 -3.44 -11.47
C ILE A 14 9.93 -4.09 -10.17
N GLY A 15 11.26 -4.17 -10.03
CA GLY A 15 11.95 -4.50 -8.78
C GLY A 15 12.19 -3.27 -7.89
N PRO A 16 12.64 -3.48 -6.63
CA PRO A 16 12.84 -2.41 -5.65
C PRO A 16 13.80 -1.30 -6.11
N ASP A 17 14.82 -1.66 -6.88
CA ASP A 17 15.81 -0.72 -7.42
C ASP A 17 15.21 0.30 -8.41
N HIS A 18 14.12 -0.04 -9.10
CA HIS A 18 13.43 0.90 -10.01
C HIS A 18 12.58 1.94 -9.27
N LEU A 19 12.38 1.75 -7.97
CA LEU A 19 11.61 2.63 -7.09
C LEU A 19 12.54 3.29 -6.05
N ASP A 20 13.86 3.27 -6.30
CA ASP A 20 14.88 3.84 -5.41
C ASP A 20 14.81 3.32 -3.96
N ILE A 21 14.34 2.08 -3.74
CA ILE A 21 14.22 1.50 -2.39
C ILE A 21 15.61 1.06 -1.92
N PRO A 22 16.17 1.68 -0.86
CA PRO A 22 17.50 1.33 -0.38
C PRO A 22 17.52 -0.10 0.18
N ALA A 23 18.65 -0.79 0.02
CA ALA A 23 18.82 -2.16 0.50
C ALA A 23 18.55 -2.31 2.01
N THR A 24 18.80 -1.25 2.78
CA THR A 24 18.53 -1.19 4.22
C THR A 24 17.06 -1.32 4.59
N ASN A 25 16.15 -0.93 3.68
CA ASN A 25 14.70 -0.99 3.88
C ASN A 25 14.09 -2.29 3.35
N ARG A 26 14.91 -3.20 2.78
CA ARG A 26 14.45 -4.48 2.23
C ARG A 26 14.30 -5.51 3.35
N ASN A 27 13.07 -5.96 3.55
CA ASN A 27 12.75 -7.04 4.47
C ASN A 27 11.74 -7.97 3.82
N ASP A 28 12.23 -8.99 3.11
CA ASP A 28 11.40 -9.89 2.31
C ASP A 28 10.31 -10.59 3.13
N GLU A 29 10.62 -11.01 4.36
CA GLU A 29 9.65 -11.67 5.24
C GLU A 29 8.50 -10.72 5.62
N SER A 30 8.83 -9.49 6.03
CA SER A 30 7.81 -8.50 6.36
C SER A 30 7.03 -8.05 5.12
N TRP A 31 7.69 -7.91 3.98
CA TRP A 31 7.03 -7.56 2.72
C TRP A 31 6.06 -8.65 2.26
N GLU A 32 6.38 -9.92 2.44
CA GLU A 32 5.45 -11.01 2.14
C GLU A 32 4.19 -10.94 3.02
N LYS A 33 4.34 -10.61 4.30
CA LYS A 33 3.20 -10.40 5.22
C LYS A 33 2.35 -9.20 4.78
N SER A 34 2.99 -8.10 4.42
CA SER A 34 2.34 -6.90 3.88
C SER A 34 1.56 -7.19 2.59
N VAL A 35 2.14 -7.96 1.68
CA VAL A 35 1.47 -8.43 0.45
C VAL A 35 0.21 -9.22 0.77
N LYS A 36 0.29 -10.20 1.68
CA LYS A 36 -0.86 -11.02 2.08
C LYS A 36 -1.97 -10.18 2.72
N ALA A 37 -1.61 -9.22 3.56
CA ALA A 37 -2.57 -8.32 4.20
C ALA A 37 -3.40 -7.54 3.18
N LEU A 38 -2.77 -7.01 2.11
CA LEU A 38 -3.51 -6.31 1.06
C LEU A 38 -4.36 -7.25 0.18
N GLN A 39 -3.91 -8.48 -0.07
CA GLN A 39 -4.65 -9.44 -0.89
C GLN A 39 -6.02 -9.81 -0.29
N VAL A 40 -6.08 -9.98 1.03
CA VAL A 40 -7.33 -10.34 1.73
C VAL A 40 -8.30 -9.17 1.90
N MET A 41 -7.92 -7.94 1.52
CA MET A 41 -8.78 -6.76 1.66
C MET A 41 -10.12 -6.90 0.91
N SER A 42 -10.13 -7.57 -0.25
CA SER A 42 -11.37 -7.80 -1.02
C SER A 42 -12.34 -8.74 -0.31
N GLU A 43 -11.85 -9.62 0.55
CA GLU A 43 -12.67 -10.57 1.31
C GLU A 43 -13.37 -9.92 2.51
N ARG A 44 -12.97 -8.69 2.88
CA ARG A 44 -13.58 -7.94 3.98
C ARG A 44 -14.87 -7.27 3.55
N THR A 45 -15.86 -7.22 4.45
CA THR A 45 -17.20 -6.71 4.13
C THR A 45 -17.43 -5.30 4.69
N SER A 46 -16.72 -4.90 5.74
CA SER A 46 -16.84 -3.54 6.31
C SER A 46 -15.68 -2.61 5.93
N PRO A 47 -15.90 -1.28 5.87
CA PRO A 47 -14.85 -0.30 5.63
C PRO A 47 -13.73 -0.34 6.68
N ILE A 48 -14.08 -0.70 7.92
CA ILE A 48 -13.13 -0.79 9.04
C ILE A 48 -12.20 -1.99 8.83
N GLU A 49 -12.73 -3.16 8.51
CA GLU A 49 -11.90 -4.34 8.27
C GLU A 49 -10.99 -4.17 7.04
N LYS A 50 -11.48 -3.53 5.98
CA LYS A 50 -10.64 -3.23 4.80
C LYS A 50 -9.49 -2.29 5.16
N LEU A 51 -9.76 -1.30 6.01
CA LEU A 51 -8.75 -0.38 6.52
C LEU A 51 -7.76 -1.07 7.46
N ASP A 52 -8.19 -2.03 8.26
CA ASP A 52 -7.31 -2.84 9.11
C ASP A 52 -6.28 -3.60 8.27
N CYS A 53 -6.65 -4.09 7.08
CA CYS A 53 -5.71 -4.68 6.12
C CYS A 53 -4.63 -3.67 5.66
N ILE A 54 -5.02 -2.40 5.46
CA ILE A 54 -4.08 -1.32 5.10
C ILE A 54 -3.12 -1.04 6.25
N LEU A 55 -3.63 -0.95 7.48
CA LEU A 55 -2.84 -0.73 8.68
C LEU A 55 -1.89 -1.89 8.97
N GLU A 56 -2.36 -3.13 8.80
CA GLU A 56 -1.54 -4.33 8.95
C GLU A 56 -0.40 -4.35 7.93
N SER A 57 -0.70 -4.06 6.67
CA SER A 57 0.31 -3.89 5.63
C SER A 57 1.35 -2.83 6.01
N ALA A 58 0.89 -1.65 6.46
CA ALA A 58 1.78 -0.56 6.86
C ALA A 58 2.67 -0.94 8.05
N ARG A 59 2.14 -1.62 9.08
CA ARG A 59 2.94 -2.13 10.21
C ARG A 59 4.03 -3.09 9.76
N HIS A 60 3.73 -3.97 8.81
CA HIS A 60 4.73 -4.87 8.26
C HIS A 60 5.82 -4.11 7.49
N ILE A 61 5.46 -3.13 6.67
CA ILE A 61 6.43 -2.26 5.99
C ILE A 61 7.33 -1.55 7.01
N CYS A 62 6.73 -0.93 8.03
CA CYS A 62 7.46 -0.17 9.04
C CYS A 62 8.27 -1.04 10.02
N SER A 63 8.06 -2.36 10.05
CA SER A 63 8.79 -3.27 10.95
C SER A 63 10.27 -3.43 10.60
N ALA A 64 10.72 -2.95 9.43
CA ALA A 64 12.13 -2.93 9.07
C ALA A 64 12.94 -2.04 10.03
N PRO A 65 14.14 -2.45 10.49
CA PRO A 65 14.91 -1.70 11.49
C PRO A 65 15.20 -0.23 11.15
N THR A 66 15.33 0.10 9.87
CA THR A 66 15.55 1.48 9.39
C THR A 66 14.28 2.31 9.28
N LEU A 67 13.12 1.66 9.22
CA LEU A 67 11.79 2.27 9.29
C LEU A 67 11.23 2.23 10.72
N ASN A 68 11.84 1.46 11.62
CA ASN A 68 11.58 1.48 13.06
C ASN A 68 12.18 2.75 13.68
N GLY A 69 11.60 3.91 13.38
CA GLY A 69 11.52 4.94 14.39
C GLY A 69 10.71 4.35 15.54
N LEU A 70 11.28 4.23 16.74
CA LEU A 70 10.54 3.89 17.97
C LEU A 70 9.37 4.84 18.25
N ASN A 71 9.15 5.85 17.41
CA ASN A 71 7.99 6.71 17.29
C ASN A 71 7.61 6.77 15.80
N MET A 72 6.32 6.64 15.50
CA MET A 72 5.71 6.59 14.16
C MET A 72 5.95 7.84 13.29
N THR A 73 7.19 8.07 12.86
CA THR A 73 7.56 9.08 11.87
C THR A 73 8.45 8.44 10.82
N VAL A 74 7.92 7.41 10.15
CA VAL A 74 8.51 6.96 8.89
C VAL A 74 8.25 8.08 7.89
N SER A 75 9.31 8.59 7.25
CA SER A 75 9.16 9.58 6.20
C SER A 75 8.26 9.02 5.09
N ALA A 76 7.35 9.83 4.57
CA ALA A 76 6.53 9.45 3.42
C ALA A 76 7.43 9.04 2.23
N ASP A 77 8.59 9.69 2.09
CA ASP A 77 9.57 9.44 1.03
C ASP A 77 10.24 8.06 1.16
N ASP A 78 10.33 7.51 2.37
CA ASP A 78 10.87 6.16 2.61
C ASP A 78 9.76 5.08 2.54
N PHE A 79 8.52 5.45 2.87
CA PHE A 79 7.40 4.54 2.96
C PHE A 79 6.70 4.31 1.61
N LEU A 80 6.39 5.38 0.88
CA LEU A 80 5.58 5.32 -0.34
C LEU A 80 6.19 4.41 -1.42
N PRO A 81 7.51 4.46 -1.70
CA PRO A 81 8.10 3.57 -2.71
C PRO A 81 7.96 2.10 -2.33
N VAL A 82 8.11 1.76 -1.04
CA VAL A 82 7.90 0.41 -0.53
C VAL A 82 6.43 0.01 -0.68
N LEU A 83 5.49 0.89 -0.33
CA LEU A 83 4.06 0.61 -0.49
C LEU A 83 3.68 0.37 -1.96
N VAL A 84 4.20 1.17 -2.90
CA VAL A 84 4.00 0.96 -4.34
C VAL A 84 4.49 -0.42 -4.75
N TYR A 85 5.70 -0.80 -4.33
CA TYR A 85 6.25 -2.12 -4.60
C TYR A 85 5.35 -3.24 -4.05
N ILE A 86 4.88 -3.12 -2.80
CA ILE A 86 3.95 -4.07 -2.20
C ILE A 86 2.65 -4.18 -3.01
N VAL A 87 2.05 -3.05 -3.44
CA VAL A 87 0.82 -3.08 -4.25
C VAL A 87 1.06 -3.80 -5.58
N LEU A 88 2.21 -3.58 -6.22
CA LEU A 88 2.59 -4.29 -7.45
C LEU A 88 2.73 -5.81 -7.24
N ARG A 89 3.28 -6.21 -6.08
CA ARG A 89 3.44 -7.62 -5.71
C ARG A 89 2.14 -8.28 -5.27
N ALA A 90 1.28 -7.55 -4.57
CA ALA A 90 0.01 -8.04 -4.06
C ALA A 90 -1.04 -8.18 -5.17
N ASN A 91 -1.08 -7.21 -6.09
CA ASN A 91 -2.13 -7.05 -7.08
C ASN A 91 -3.54 -7.30 -6.50
N PRO A 92 -3.96 -6.51 -5.47
CA PRO A 92 -5.20 -6.76 -4.78
C PRO A 92 -6.38 -6.71 -5.75
N SER A 93 -7.31 -7.65 -5.63
CA SER A 93 -8.57 -7.59 -6.35
C SER A 93 -9.31 -6.30 -6.00
N GLU A 94 -10.07 -5.78 -6.96
CA GLU A 94 -11.01 -4.67 -6.72
C GLU A 94 -10.39 -3.45 -5.99
N LEU A 95 -9.11 -3.16 -6.21
CA LEU A 95 -8.38 -2.14 -5.44
C LEU A 95 -9.02 -0.73 -5.55
N PRO A 96 -9.30 -0.19 -6.75
CA PRO A 96 -10.06 1.06 -6.88
C PRO A 96 -11.40 1.04 -6.14
N SER A 97 -12.21 -0.01 -6.36
CA SER A 97 -13.52 -0.15 -5.70
C SER A 97 -13.41 -0.23 -4.18
N ASN A 98 -12.36 -0.89 -3.65
CA ASN A 98 -12.10 -0.95 -2.21
C ASN A 98 -11.74 0.42 -1.64
N ILE A 99 -10.97 1.23 -2.36
CA ILE A 99 -10.61 2.60 -1.96
C ILE A 99 -11.85 3.49 -1.94
N ASP A 100 -12.66 3.45 -3.00
CA ASP A 100 -13.91 4.21 -3.09
C ASP A 100 -14.88 3.80 -1.97
N PHE A 101 -15.04 2.50 -1.73
CA PHE A 101 -15.88 1.98 -0.66
C PHE A 101 -15.44 2.46 0.73
N ILE A 102 -14.13 2.46 1.04
CA ILE A 102 -13.63 3.01 2.30
C ILE A 102 -13.88 4.51 2.38
N SER A 103 -13.68 5.25 1.29
CA SER A 103 -13.89 6.70 1.21
C SER A 103 -15.34 7.09 1.48
N ASP A 104 -16.29 6.37 0.86
CA ASP A 104 -17.71 6.72 0.88
C ASP A 104 -18.41 6.30 2.17
N TYR A 105 -18.05 5.14 2.73
CA TYR A 105 -18.78 4.53 3.85
C TYR A 105 -18.10 4.69 5.21
N ARG A 106 -16.88 5.24 5.27
CA ARG A 106 -16.23 5.53 6.55
C ARG A 106 -16.68 6.88 7.09
N SER A 107 -17.08 6.91 8.37
CA SER A 107 -17.38 8.16 9.06
C SER A 107 -16.15 9.09 9.08
N ARG A 108 -16.30 10.33 8.59
CA ARG A 108 -15.23 11.36 8.61
C ARG A 108 -14.69 11.62 10.02
N ALA A 109 -15.54 11.56 11.04
CA ALA A 109 -15.13 11.71 12.45
C ALA A 109 -14.22 10.56 12.94
N ARG A 110 -14.28 9.40 12.29
CA ARG A 110 -13.42 8.25 12.56
C ARG A 110 -12.23 8.15 11.59
N ASN A 111 -12.09 9.10 10.66
CA ASN A 111 -11.02 9.15 9.68
C ASN A 111 -9.92 10.14 10.13
N VAL A 112 -9.29 9.82 11.26
CA VAL A 112 -8.24 10.65 11.89
C VAL A 112 -7.02 9.80 12.22
N GLY A 113 -5.85 10.45 12.30
CA GLY A 113 -4.59 9.82 12.72
C GLY A 113 -3.98 8.88 11.67
N GLU A 114 -3.33 7.82 12.16
CA GLU A 114 -2.56 6.85 11.38
C GLU A 114 -3.36 6.19 10.25
N ALA A 115 -4.64 5.89 10.51
CA ALA A 115 -5.51 5.26 9.53
C ALA A 115 -5.86 6.17 8.34
N ALA A 116 -6.01 7.48 8.56
CA ALA A 116 -6.21 8.43 7.47
C ALA A 116 -4.92 8.58 6.64
N TYR A 117 -3.77 8.62 7.34
CA TYR A 117 -2.45 8.72 6.74
C TYR A 117 -2.15 7.56 5.79
N PHE A 118 -2.25 6.31 6.25
CA PHE A 118 -1.95 5.15 5.41
C PHE A 118 -2.99 4.90 4.32
N PHE A 119 -4.26 5.25 4.55
CA PHE A 119 -5.26 5.25 3.50
C PHE A 119 -4.90 6.23 2.37
N THR A 120 -4.44 7.44 2.73
CA THR A 120 -4.00 8.45 1.76
C THR A 120 -2.79 7.95 0.95
N HIS A 121 -1.85 7.26 1.59
CA HIS A 121 -0.71 6.66 0.91
C HIS A 121 -1.11 5.52 -0.03
N LEU A 122 -2.10 4.70 0.32
CA LEU A 122 -2.61 3.67 -0.58
C LEU A 122 -3.28 4.28 -1.82
N ALA A 123 -4.08 5.34 -1.64
CA ALA A 123 -4.67 6.08 -2.75
C ALA A 123 -3.58 6.71 -3.64
N GLY A 124 -2.54 7.29 -3.03
CA GLY A 124 -1.38 7.82 -3.76
C GLY A 124 -0.61 6.74 -4.51
N ALA A 125 -0.42 5.55 -3.93
CA ALA A 125 0.23 4.42 -4.57
C ALA A 125 -0.57 3.90 -5.78
N LEU A 126 -1.90 3.81 -5.66
CA LEU A 126 -2.78 3.48 -6.80
C LEU A 126 -2.61 4.52 -7.91
N HIS A 127 -2.72 5.81 -7.57
CA HIS A 127 -2.58 6.89 -8.54
C HIS A 127 -1.22 6.88 -9.25
N PHE A 128 -0.14 6.65 -8.51
CA PHE A 128 1.20 6.49 -9.06
C PHE A 128 1.26 5.34 -10.05
N ILE A 129 0.72 4.16 -9.71
CA ILE A 129 0.68 3.01 -10.60
C ILE A 129 -0.11 3.32 -11.87
N GLU A 130 -1.26 3.97 -11.75
CA GLU A 130 -2.12 4.37 -12.88
C GLU A 130 -1.43 5.35 -13.85
N THR A 131 -0.58 6.23 -13.31
CA THR A 131 0.10 7.30 -14.07
C THR A 131 1.54 6.96 -14.46
N LEU A 132 2.06 5.80 -14.04
CA LEU A 132 3.41 5.36 -14.33
C LEU A 132 3.66 5.19 -15.85
N ASP A 133 4.36 6.12 -16.48
CA ASP A 133 4.76 6.05 -17.89
C ASP A 133 6.28 5.98 -18.01
N ALA A 134 6.77 5.23 -19.00
CA ALA A 134 8.19 4.99 -19.26
C ALA A 134 9.00 6.25 -19.70
N THR A 135 8.40 7.43 -19.62
CA THR A 135 8.93 8.69 -20.14
C THR A 135 9.33 9.70 -19.05
N ARG A 136 9.36 9.28 -17.79
CA ARG A 136 9.97 10.03 -16.69
C ARG A 136 10.77 9.12 -15.78
#